data_AF-A0A5S5DPU4-F1
#
_entry.id   AF-A0A5S5DPU4-F1
#
_cell.length_a   1.000
_cell.length_b   1.000
_cell.length_c   1.000
_cell.angle_alpha   90.00
_cell.angle_beta   90.00
_cell.angle_gamma   90.00
#
_symmetry.space_group_name_H-M   'P 1'
#
loop_
_entity.id
_entity.type
_entity.pdbx_description
1 polymer ?
#
loop_
_entity_poly.entity_id
_entity_poly.type
_entity_poly.pdbx_seq_one_letter_code
_entity_poly.pdbx_strand_id
1 'polypeptide(L)'
;MLFEQFRSRRITSEDLEAADKKATLLEDKMDDFRLLIAMCKDSMAGRYALSKWNLSVVVATIIYVVSPLDAIPDMIPVLGWLDDISIVGYAISKLAEEMKRYQQFRKENRLSAE
;
A
#
# COMPACT_ATOMS: atom_id res chain seq x y z
N MET A 1 2.99 28.24 -17.13
CA MET A 1 1.79 27.58 -16.58
C MET A 1 1.76 26.14 -17.06
N LEU A 2 1.94 25.15 -16.18
CA LEU A 2 1.79 23.71 -16.50
C LEU A 2 0.46 23.42 -17.24
N PHE A 3 -0.60 24.11 -16.82
CA PHE A 3 -1.92 24.03 -17.43
C PHE A 3 -1.95 24.32 -18.94
N GLU A 4 -1.18 25.32 -19.42
CA GLU A 4 -1.11 25.66 -20.85
C GLU A 4 -0.33 24.61 -21.67
N GLN A 5 0.63 23.93 -21.04
CA GLN A 5 1.36 22.80 -21.63
C GLN A 5 0.47 21.55 -21.77
N PHE A 6 -0.43 21.30 -20.81
CA PHE A 6 -1.39 20.20 -20.88
C PHE A 6 -2.55 20.48 -21.84
N ARG A 7 -2.98 21.74 -21.95
CA ARG A 7 -4.10 22.16 -22.82
C ARG A 7 -3.85 21.89 -24.31
N SER A 8 -2.59 21.89 -24.74
CA SER A 8 -2.19 21.71 -26.14
C SER A 8 -1.89 20.25 -26.51
N ARG A 9 -1.81 19.33 -25.54
CA ARG A 9 -1.55 17.91 -25.80
C ARG A 9 -2.88 17.18 -26.05
N ARG A 10 -3.05 16.58 -27.24
CA ARG A 10 -4.16 15.65 -27.48
C ARG A 10 -3.86 14.34 -26.75
N ILE A 11 -4.81 13.87 -25.93
CA ILE A 11 -4.74 12.54 -25.32
C ILE A 11 -4.79 11.51 -26.46
N THR A 12 -3.76 10.66 -26.56
CA THR A 12 -3.70 9.58 -27.54
C THR A 12 -4.25 8.27 -26.96
N SER A 13 -4.50 7.28 -27.81
CA SER A 13 -4.85 5.93 -27.35
C SER A 13 -3.74 5.31 -26.49
N GLU A 14 -2.47 5.62 -26.78
CA GLU A 14 -1.33 5.18 -25.97
C GLU A 14 -1.33 5.80 -24.57
N ASP A 15 -1.70 7.09 -24.45
CA ASP A 15 -1.83 7.75 -23.14
C ASP A 15 -2.94 7.07 -22.29
N LEU A 16 -4.05 6.68 -22.92
CA LEU A 16 -5.16 5.96 -22.26
C LEU A 16 -4.76 4.53 -21.85
N GLU A 17 -4.06 3.79 -22.70
CA GLU A 17 -3.55 2.46 -22.38
C GLU A 17 -2.52 2.52 -21.22
N ALA A 18 -1.65 3.53 -21.22
CA ALA A 18 -0.71 3.74 -20.13
C ALA A 18 -1.43 4.11 -18.81
N ALA A 19 -2.53 4.87 -18.88
CA ALA A 19 -3.35 5.18 -17.72
C ALA A 19 -4.06 3.93 -17.17
N ASP A 20 -4.60 3.08 -18.04
CA ASP A 20 -5.26 1.83 -17.67
C ASP A 20 -4.29 0.86 -16.97
N LYS A 21 -3.09 0.67 -17.54
CA LYS A 21 -2.02 -0.13 -16.90
C LYS A 21 -1.65 0.39 -15.51
N LYS A 22 -1.58 1.71 -15.33
CA LYS A 22 -1.32 2.33 -14.03
C LYS A 22 -2.48 2.12 -13.06
N ALA A 23 -3.73 2.16 -13.53
CA ALA A 23 -4.89 1.88 -12.71
C ALA A 23 -4.89 0.43 -12.19
N THR A 24 -4.61 -0.56 -13.05
CA THR A 24 -4.45 -1.96 -12.62
C THR A 24 -3.34 -2.12 -11.58
N LEU A 25 -2.19 -1.49 -11.80
CA LEU A 25 -1.10 -1.54 -10.82
C LEU A 25 -1.50 -0.95 -9.45
N LEU A 26 -2.31 0.11 -9.43
CA LEU A 26 -2.83 0.69 -8.20
C LEU A 26 -3.84 -0.25 -7.50
N GLU A 27 -4.63 -0.99 -8.27
CA GLU A 27 -5.53 -2.01 -7.74
C GLU A 27 -4.75 -3.14 -7.05
N ASP A 28 -3.71 -3.68 -7.71
CA ASP A 28 -2.83 -4.69 -7.12
C ASP A 28 -2.18 -4.19 -5.81
N LYS A 29 -1.73 -2.93 -5.80
CA LYS A 29 -1.13 -2.31 -4.61
C LYS A 29 -2.13 -2.11 -3.48
N MET A 30 -3.39 -1.84 -3.82
CA MET A 30 -4.47 -1.74 -2.84
C MET A 30 -4.76 -3.10 -2.21
N ASP A 31 -4.71 -4.18 -2.99
CA ASP A 31 -4.88 -5.54 -2.48
C ASP A 31 -3.71 -5.98 -1.58
N ASP A 32 -2.48 -5.63 -1.96
CA ASP A 32 -1.29 -5.76 -1.11
C ASP A 32 -1.49 -5.05 0.25
N PHE A 33 -2.01 -3.81 0.23
CA PHE A 33 -2.25 -3.04 1.45
C PHE A 33 -3.36 -3.66 2.31
N ARG A 34 -4.46 -4.15 1.71
CA ARG A 34 -5.51 -4.89 2.42
C ARG A 34 -4.95 -6.15 3.09
N LEU A 35 -4.02 -6.84 2.43
CA LEU A 35 -3.35 -8.01 2.98
C LEU A 35 -2.48 -7.64 4.19
N LEU A 36 -1.76 -6.52 4.15
CA LEU A 36 -1.00 -6.01 5.30
C LEU A 36 -1.90 -5.74 6.51
N ILE A 37 -3.07 -5.12 6.30
CA ILE A 37 -4.06 -4.89 7.37
C ILE A 37 -4.54 -6.22 7.96
N ALA A 38 -4.85 -7.20 7.12
CA ALA A 38 -5.28 -8.52 7.58
C ALA A 38 -4.18 -9.23 8.40
N MET A 39 -2.93 -9.19 7.91
CA MET A 39 -1.76 -9.73 8.60
C MET A 39 -1.55 -9.06 9.96
N CYS A 40 -1.71 -7.74 10.04
CA CYS A 40 -1.67 -7.00 11.30
C CYS A 40 -2.73 -7.49 12.29
N LYS A 41 -3.99 -7.59 11.84
CA LYS A 41 -5.11 -8.04 12.67
C LYS A 41 -4.91 -9.46 13.19
N ASP A 42 -4.48 -10.38 12.33
CA ASP A 42 -4.22 -11.77 12.73
C ASP A 42 -3.02 -11.88 13.66
N SER A 43 -2.01 -11.05 13.48
CA SER A 43 -0.87 -11.02 14.38
C SER A 43 -1.23 -10.46 15.76
N MET A 44 -1.97 -9.36 15.82
CA MET A 44 -2.48 -8.79 17.08
C MET A 44 -3.42 -9.75 17.81
N ALA A 45 -4.18 -10.57 17.08
CA ALA A 45 -5.05 -11.60 17.64
C ALA A 45 -4.30 -12.90 18.02
N GLY A 46 -2.98 -12.96 17.84
CA GLY A 46 -2.17 -14.15 18.13
C GLY A 46 -2.36 -15.31 17.16
N ARG A 47 -3.05 -15.11 16.03
CA ARG A 47 -3.30 -16.13 15.00
C ARG A 47 -2.13 -16.30 14.03
N TYR A 48 -1.36 -15.23 13.79
CA TYR A 48 -0.18 -15.26 12.92
C TYR A 48 1.06 -14.72 13.64
N ALA A 49 2.11 -15.53 13.70
CA ALA A 49 3.36 -15.16 14.36
C ALA A 49 4.19 -14.25 13.43
N LEU A 50 4.14 -12.95 13.69
CA LEU A 50 4.99 -11.96 13.00
C LEU A 50 6.12 -11.53 13.94
N SER A 51 7.31 -11.28 13.40
CA SER A 51 8.41 -10.74 14.20
C SER A 51 8.06 -9.36 14.75
N LYS A 52 8.55 -9.01 15.94
CA LYS A 52 8.28 -7.69 16.56
C LYS A 52 8.67 -6.53 15.62
N TRP A 53 9.79 -6.68 14.91
CA TRP A 53 10.24 -5.70 13.92
C TRP A 53 9.25 -5.54 12.76
N ASN A 54 8.82 -6.65 12.16
CA ASN A 54 7.89 -6.60 11.03
C ASN A 54 6.52 -6.08 11.46
N LEU A 55 6.05 -6.43 12.66
CA LEU A 55 4.82 -5.88 13.24
C LEU A 55 4.91 -4.37 13.41
N SER A 56 6.03 -3.85 13.92
CA SER A 56 6.25 -2.40 14.03
C SER A 56 6.20 -1.69 12.68
N VAL A 57 6.79 -2.29 11.62
CA VAL A 57 6.75 -1.72 10.26
C VAL A 57 5.30 -1.68 9.74
N VAL A 58 4.54 -2.76 9.91
CA VAL A 58 3.14 -2.82 9.48
C VAL A 58 2.30 -1.78 10.21
N VAL A 59 2.42 -1.71 11.54
CA VAL A 59 1.67 -0.75 12.38
C VAL A 59 2.04 0.68 12.02
N ALA A 60 3.32 1.00 11.89
CA ALA A 60 3.78 2.34 11.49
C ALA A 60 3.21 2.73 10.11
N THR A 61 3.23 1.82 9.15
CA THR A 61 2.66 2.05 7.81
C THR A 61 1.16 2.32 7.87
N ILE A 62 0.41 1.56 8.67
CA ILE A 62 -1.04 1.74 8.82
C ILE A 62 -1.36 3.08 9.49
N ILE A 63 -0.67 3.41 10.60
CA ILE A 63 -0.86 4.67 11.31
C ILE A 63 -0.58 5.86 10.37
N TYR A 64 0.51 5.78 9.62
CA TYR A 64 0.91 6.79 8.67
C TYR A 64 -0.17 7.03 7.59
N VAL A 65 -0.75 5.96 7.02
CA VAL A 65 -1.83 6.06 6.02
C VAL A 65 -3.15 6.59 6.61
N VAL A 66 -3.49 6.23 7.85
CA VAL A 66 -4.76 6.61 8.49
C VAL A 66 -4.73 8.04 9.04
N SER A 67 -3.57 8.50 9.52
CA SER A 67 -3.40 9.84 10.08
C SER A 67 -2.25 10.59 9.39
N PRO A 68 -2.46 11.11 8.17
CA PRO A 68 -1.47 11.95 7.48
C PRO A 68 -1.16 13.28 8.21
N LEU A 69 -1.88 13.61 9.29
CA LEU A 69 -1.75 14.86 10.05
C LEU A 69 -0.76 14.82 11.23
N ASP A 70 -0.37 13.65 11.72
CA ASP A 70 0.30 13.55 13.04
C ASP A 70 1.84 13.58 12.99
N ALA A 71 2.46 13.72 11.80
CA ALA A 71 3.91 13.63 11.63
C ALA A 71 4.60 14.91 11.10
N ILE A 72 3.85 15.89 10.56
CA ILE A 72 4.44 17.11 9.98
C ILE A 72 3.56 18.34 10.32
N PRO A 73 4.00 19.24 11.22
CA PRO A 73 3.37 20.55 11.35
C PRO A 73 3.70 21.41 10.12
N ASP A 74 2.65 21.77 9.37
CA ASP A 74 2.54 22.78 8.30
C ASP A 74 3.80 23.08 7.45
N MET A 75 3.91 22.51 6.23
CA MET A 75 4.57 23.14 5.06
C MET A 75 4.37 22.26 3.79
N ILE A 76 3.54 22.73 2.83
CA ILE A 76 3.43 22.26 1.41
C ILE A 76 2.41 21.11 1.14
N PRO A 77 1.16 21.45 0.75
CA PRO A 77 0.08 20.50 0.44
C PRO A 77 0.32 19.54 -0.75
N VAL A 78 1.30 19.83 -1.61
CA VAL A 78 1.54 19.09 -2.87
C VAL A 78 2.65 18.04 -2.73
N LEU A 79 3.54 18.16 -1.74
CA LEU A 79 4.65 17.21 -1.51
C LEU A 79 4.27 16.02 -0.63
N GLY A 80 3.23 16.13 0.22
CA GLY A 80 2.83 15.06 1.13
C GLY A 80 2.40 13.76 0.44
N TRP A 81 1.72 13.86 -0.70
CA TRP A 81 1.16 12.69 -1.40
C TRP A 81 2.22 11.74 -1.97
N LEU A 82 3.41 12.27 -2.31
CA LEU A 82 4.51 11.47 -2.85
C LEU A 82 5.23 10.69 -1.73
N ASP A 83 5.31 11.25 -0.53
CA ASP A 83 5.93 10.62 0.63
C ASP A 83 5.08 9.43 1.12
N ASP A 84 3.74 9.59 1.12
CA ASP A 84 2.81 8.55 1.55
C ASP A 84 2.86 7.28 0.69
N ILE A 85 2.88 7.47 -0.63
CA ILE A 85 2.98 6.36 -1.60
C ILE A 85 4.35 5.68 -1.48
N SER A 86 5.40 6.45 -1.17
CA SER A 86 6.76 5.92 -1.00
C SER A 86 6.88 5.05 0.25
N ILE A 87 6.28 5.45 1.37
CA ILE A 87 6.29 4.68 2.62
C ILE A 87 5.49 3.39 2.48
N VAL A 88 4.30 3.43 1.89
CA VAL A 88 3.50 2.22 1.64
C VAL A 88 4.23 1.29 0.66
N GLY A 89 4.79 1.83 -0.43
CA GLY A 89 5.57 1.06 -1.38
C GLY A 89 6.81 0.41 -0.76
N TYR A 90 7.50 1.12 0.13
CA TYR A 90 8.63 0.59 0.89
C TYR A 90 8.20 -0.53 1.83
N ALA A 91 7.12 -0.34 2.59
CA ALA A 91 6.60 -1.34 3.52
C ALA A 91 6.18 -2.63 2.80
N ILE A 92 5.45 -2.53 1.69
CA ILE A 92 5.07 -3.67 0.84
C ILE A 92 6.32 -4.39 0.35
N SER A 93 7.32 -3.66 -0.14
CA SER A 93 8.57 -4.25 -0.64
C SER A 93 9.36 -4.94 0.48
N LYS A 94 9.44 -4.32 1.66
CA LYS A 94 10.14 -4.85 2.83
C LYS A 94 9.47 -6.10 3.39
N LEU A 95 8.15 -6.18 3.30
CA LEU A 95 7.33 -7.25 3.88
C LEU A 95 6.88 -8.28 2.85
N ALA A 96 7.30 -8.18 1.60
CA ALA A 96 6.82 -9.04 0.50
C ALA A 96 6.94 -10.55 0.81
N GLU A 97 8.04 -10.98 1.44
CA GLU A 97 8.21 -12.38 1.85
C GLU A 97 7.24 -12.80 2.96
N GLU A 98 7.03 -11.94 3.96
CA GLU A 98 6.06 -12.19 5.03
C GLU A 98 4.63 -12.19 4.51
N MET A 99 4.30 -11.30 3.58
CA MET A 99 3.00 -11.27 2.92
C MET A 99 2.73 -12.57 2.16
N LYS A 100 3.74 -13.13 1.47
CA LYS A 100 3.63 -14.44 0.81
C LYS A 100 3.39 -15.57 1.82
N ARG A 101 4.15 -15.59 2.92
CA ARG A 101 3.95 -16.57 4.02
C ARG A 101 2.56 -16.46 4.63
N TYR A 102 2.10 -15.25 4.88
CA TYR A 102 0.77 -14.99 5.41
C TYR A 102 -0.35 -15.38 4.43
N GLN A 103 -0.19 -15.15 3.12
CA GLN A 103 -1.13 -15.65 2.11
C GLN A 103 -1.23 -17.17 2.13
N GLN A 104 -0.11 -17.87 2.25
CA GLN A 104 -0.09 -19.33 2.37
C GLN A 104 -0.80 -19.79 3.65
N PHE A 105 -0.48 -19.19 4.80
CA PHE A 105 -1.16 -19.43 6.06
C PHE A 105 -2.68 -19.27 5.94
N ARG A 106 -3.17 -18.19 5.30
CA ARG A 106 -4.61 -17.98 5.10
C ARG A 106 -5.26 -19.04 4.22
N LYS A 107 -4.56 -19.50 3.17
CA LYS A 107 -5.05 -20.58 2.29
C LYS A 107 -5.21 -21.89 3.06
N GLU A 108 -4.21 -22.26 3.85
CA GLU A 108 -4.20 -23.48 4.66
C GLU A 108 -5.29 -23.46 5.74
N ASN A 109 -5.50 -22.32 6.41
CA ASN A 109 -6.55 -22.18 7.43
C ASN A 109 -7.97 -22.18 6.83
N ARG A 110 -8.14 -21.71 5.59
CA ARG A 110 -9.44 -21.76 4.89
C ARG A 110 -9.80 -23.18 4.47
N LEU A 111 -8.83 -23.95 3.99
CA LEU A 111 -9.01 -25.35 3.60
C LEU A 111 -9.26 -26.29 4.79
N SER A 112 -8.82 -25.90 5.99
CA SER A 112 -9.04 -26.68 7.23
C SER A 112 -10.42 -26.42 7.87
N ALA A 113 -11.18 -25.44 7.37
CA ALA A 113 -12.49 -25.05 7.87
C ALA A 113 -13.65 -25.49 6.95
N GLU A 114 -13.33 -26.15 5.83
CA GLU A 114 -14.26 -26.79 4.89
C GLU A 114 -14.25 -28.31 5.10
#